data_AF-A0A519JS82-F1
#
_entry.id   AF-A0A519JS82-F1
#
_cell.length_a   1.000
_cell.length_b   1.000
_cell.length_c   1.000
_cell.angle_alpha   90.00
_cell.angle_beta   90.00
_cell.angle_gamma   90.00
#
_symmetry.space_group_name_H-M   'P 1'
#
loop_
_entity.id
_entity.type
_entity.pdbx_description
1 polymer ?
#
loop_
_entity_poly.entity_id
_entity_poly.type
_entity_poly.pdbx_seq_one_letter_code
_entity_poly.pdbx_strand_id
1 'polypeptide(L)' 'MTHKTKYLLKMGVYWSILMACITTGIAAWGEGSFSEFYSWKFVAKLVVYFVLGIGVGYFNWRQNEKE' A
#
# COMPACT_ATOMS: atom_id res chain seq x y z
N MET A 1 -12.99 -5.12 17.26
CA MET A 1 -12.01 -5.37 16.19
C MET A 1 -10.77 -5.99 16.81
N THR A 2 -10.35 -7.17 16.36
CA THR A 2 -9.22 -7.94 16.94
C THR A 2 -7.87 -7.23 16.70
N HIS A 3 -6.89 -7.41 17.59
CA HIS A 3 -5.54 -6.82 17.46
C HIS A 3 -4.89 -7.17 16.11
N LYS A 4 -5.11 -8.39 15.63
CA LYS A 4 -4.72 -8.87 14.30
C LYS A 4 -5.30 -8.00 13.18
N THR A 5 -6.61 -7.79 13.15
CA THR A 5 -7.27 -6.98 12.11
C THR A 5 -6.76 -5.54 12.12
N LYS A 6 -6.51 -4.97 13.30
CA LYS A 6 -5.91 -3.63 13.43
C LYS A 6 -4.50 -3.57 12.85
N TYR A 7 -3.67 -4.59 13.11
CA TYR A 7 -2.32 -4.71 12.55
C TYR A 7 -2.34 -4.84 11.02
N LEU A 8 -3.18 -5.73 10.48
CA LEU A 8 -3.29 -5.96 9.05
C LEU A 8 -3.77 -4.71 8.30
N LEU A 9 -4.77 -4.01 8.83
CA LEU A 9 -5.24 -2.75 8.25
C LEU A 9 -4.16 -1.67 8.29
N LYS A 10 -3.41 -1.57 9.40
CA LYS A 10 -2.30 -0.61 9.52
C LYS A 10 -1.19 -0.90 8.49
N MET A 11 -0.84 -2.17 8.32
CA MET A 11 0.12 -2.61 7.30
C MET A 11 -0.40 -2.31 5.89
N GLY A 12 -1.67 -2.57 5.62
CA GLY A 12 -2.36 -2.22 4.38
C GLY A 12 -2.25 -0.73 4.05
N VAL A 13 -2.64 0.15 4.98
CA VAL A 13 -2.59 1.61 4.77
C VAL A 13 -1.16 2.10 4.55
N TYR A 14 -0.20 1.60 5.34
CA TYR A 14 1.19 1.99 5.22
C TYR A 14 1.75 1.62 3.84
N TRP A 15 1.54 0.37 3.43
CA TRP A 15 1.96 -0.12 2.12
C TRP A 15 1.26 0.60 0.97
N SER A 16 -0.04 0.90 1.12
CA SER A 16 -0.79 1.59 0.07
C SER A 16 -0.22 2.96 -0.22
N ILE A 17 -0.03 3.77 0.83
CA ILE A 17 0.44 5.14 0.68
C ILE A 17 1.88 5.13 0.19
N LEU A 18 2.75 4.33 0.82
CA LEU A 18 4.16 4.28 0.48
C LEU A 18 4.39 3.87 -0.99
N MET A 19 3.81 2.74 -1.41
CA MET A 19 4.04 2.22 -2.76
C MET A 19 3.33 3.04 -3.84
N ALA A 20 2.12 3.55 -3.57
CA ALA A 20 1.45 4.44 -4.52
C ALA A 20 2.25 5.73 -4.73
N CYS A 21 2.82 6.31 -3.67
CA CYS A 21 3.67 7.49 -3.77
C CYS A 21 4.98 7.20 -4.50
N ILE A 22 5.67 6.08 -4.21
CA ILE A 22 6.91 5.72 -4.90
C ILE A 22 6.66 5.50 -6.39
N THR A 23 5.69 4.66 -6.75
CA THR A 23 5.42 4.32 -8.15
C THR A 23 4.86 5.47 -8.96
N THR A 24 4.15 6.41 -8.32
CA THR A 24 3.67 7.62 -8.98
C THR A 24 4.74 8.70 -9.03
N GLY A 25 5.59 8.80 -8.00
CA GLY A 25 6.76 9.68 -8.01
C GLY A 25 7.75 9.31 -9.12
N ILE A 26 7.99 8.01 -9.34
CA ILE A 26 8.84 7.53 -10.44
C ILE A 26 8.23 7.87 -11.81
N ALA A 27 6.92 7.67 -11.98
CA ALA A 27 6.24 8.00 -13.24
C ALA A 27 6.22 9.52 -13.51
N ALA A 28 5.89 10.32 -12.48
CA ALA A 28 5.88 11.77 -12.55
C ALA A 28 7.28 12.38 -12.73
N TRP A 29 8.35 11.70 -12.31
CA TRP A 29 9.73 12.14 -12.56
C TRP A 29 10.07 12.20 -14.05
N GLY A 30 9.47 11.33 -14.87
CA GLY A 30 9.65 11.34 -16.32
C GLY A 30 8.84 12.43 -17.04
N GLU A 31 7.69 12.83 -16.50
CA GLU A 31 6.74 13.73 -17.16
C GLU A 31 6.61 15.12 -16.52
N GLY A 32 7.24 15.37 -15.36
CA GLY A 32 7.19 16.64 -14.63
C GLY A 32 5.80 17.01 -14.08
N SER A 33 4.87 16.06 -14.05
CA SER A 33 3.45 16.31 -13.81
C SER A 33 3.00 15.81 -12.44
N PHE A 34 2.84 16.74 -11.49
CA PHE A 34 2.19 16.45 -10.20
C PHE A 34 0.71 16.10 -10.32
N SER A 35 0.09 16.31 -11.49
CA SER A 35 -1.32 15.97 -11.71
C SER A 35 -1.58 14.46 -11.64
N GLU A 36 -0.56 13.63 -11.81
CA GLU A 36 -0.68 12.17 -11.69
C GLU A 36 -1.17 11.72 -10.30
N PHE A 37 -0.84 12.45 -9.23
CA PHE A 37 -1.28 12.16 -7.86
C PHE A 37 -2.78 12.38 -7.65
N TYR A 38 -3.42 13.21 -8.49
CA TYR A 38 -4.86 13.47 -8.45
C TYR A 38 -5.63 12.63 -9.47
N SER A 39 -4.94 11.77 -10.22
CA SER A 39 -5.55 10.93 -11.23
C SER A 39 -6.29 9.73 -10.62
N TRP A 40 -7.28 9.22 -11.35
CA TRP A 40 -7.95 7.96 -10.99
C TRP A 40 -6.97 6.78 -10.91
N LYS A 41 -5.87 6.84 -11.66
CA LYS A 41 -4.80 5.83 -11.61
C LYS A 41 -4.12 5.79 -10.24
N PHE A 42 -3.93 6.94 -9.59
CA PHE A 42 -3.35 6.99 -8.25
C PHE A 42 -4.29 6.36 -7.21
N VAL A 43 -5.59 6.65 -7.29
CA VAL A 43 -6.61 6.03 -6.43
C VAL A 43 -6.63 4.51 -6.63
N ALA A 44 -6.58 4.03 -7.87
CA ALA A 44 -6.49 2.60 -8.15
C ALA A 44 -5.23 1.97 -7.56
N LYS A 45 -4.07 2.64 -7.69
CA LYS A 45 -2.80 2.21 -7.07
C LYS A 45 -2.94 2.09 -5.55
N LEU A 46 -3.57 3.07 -4.87
CA LEU A 46 -3.81 3.01 -3.42
C LEU A 46 -4.61 1.76 -3.03
N VAL A 47 -5.69 1.46 -3.74
CA VAL A 47 -6.52 0.27 -3.45
C VAL A 47 -5.74 -1.02 -3.69
N VAL A 48 -5.01 -1.12 -4.81
CA VAL A 48 -4.20 -2.30 -5.14
C VAL A 48 -3.13 -2.55 -4.08
N TYR A 49 -2.35 -1.52 -3.75
CA TYR A 49 -1.28 -1.66 -2.75
C TYR A 49 -1.82 -1.84 -1.33
N PHE A 50 -3.04 -1.38 -1.04
CA PHE A 50 -3.71 -1.66 0.24
C PHE A 50 -3.99 -3.14 0.42
N VAL A 51 -4.57 -3.78 -0.60
CA VAL A 51 -4.86 -5.23 -0.59
C VAL A 51 -3.55 -6.03 -0.49
N LEU A 52 -2.53 -5.64 -1.27
CA LEU A 52 -1.21 -6.26 -1.18
C LEU A 52 -0.58 -6.11 0.21
N GLY A 53 -0.67 -4.92 0.82
CA GLY A 53 -0.17 -4.66 2.16
C GLY A 53 -0.86 -5.47 3.25
N ILE A 54 -2.17 -5.71 3.13
CA ILE A 54 -2.90 -6.66 4.00
C ILE A 54 -2.37 -8.08 3.82
N GLY A 55 -2.16 -8.51 2.58
CA GLY A 55 -1.60 -9.83 2.26
C GLY A 55 -0.20 -10.05 2.84
N VAL A 56 0.69 -9.06 2.69
CA VAL A 56 2.03 -9.06 3.29
C VAL A 56 1.95 -9.10 4.82
N GLY A 57 1.11 -8.26 5.42
CA GLY A 57 0.89 -8.28 6.86
C GLY A 57 0.38 -9.63 7.37
N TYR A 58 -0.48 -10.31 6.60
CA TYR A 58 -1.00 -11.63 6.93
C TYR A 58 0.10 -12.69 6.85
N PHE A 59 0.94 -12.63 5.82
CA PHE A 59 2.06 -13.55 5.65
C PHE A 59 3.08 -13.42 6.79
N ASN A 60 3.50 -12.19 7.12
CA ASN A 60 4.42 -11.92 8.22
C ASN A 60 3.85 -12.38 9.56
N TRP A 61 2.58 -12.09 9.82
CA TRP A 61 1.91 -12.54 11.04
C TRP A 61 1.88 -14.08 11.13
N ARG A 62 1.56 -14.77 10.03
CA ARG A 62 1.54 -16.23 9.98
C ARG A 62 2.92 -16.85 10.14
N GLN A 63 3.99 -16.18 9.71
CA GLN A 63 5.35 -16.66 9.93
C GLN A 63 5.77 -16.49 11.40
N ASN A 64 5.45 -15.36 12.03
CA ASN A 64 5.73 -15.14 13.45
C ASN A 64 4.92 -16.03 14.41
N GLU A 65 3.82 -16.65 13.97
CA GLU A 65 3.11 -17.68 14.75
C GLU A 65 3.73 -19.08 14.62
N LYS A 66 4.61 -19.29 13.64
CA LYS A 66 5.26 -20.58 13.36
C LYS A 66 6.66 -20.70 13.94
N GLU A 67 7.29 -19.58 14.25
CA GLU A 67 8.53 -19.49 15.05
C GLU A 67 8.20 -19.44 16.54
#